data_AF-A0A562J0A4-F1
#
_entry.id   AF-A0A562J0A4-F1
#
_cell.length_a   1.000
_cell.length_b   1.000
_cell.length_c   1.000
_cell.angle_alpha   90.00
_cell.angle_beta   90.00
_cell.angle_gamma   90.00
#
_symmetry.space_group_name_H-M   'P 1'
#
loop_
_entity.id
_entity.type
_entity.pdbx_description
1 polymer ?
#
loop_
_entity_poly.entity_id
_entity_poly.type
_entity_poly.pdbx_seq_one_letter_code
_entity_poly.pdbx_strand_id
1 'polypeptide(L)'
;MSINNQQQREALRMAAHWSAVLGAERVRAEDRQAWQDWCQQCPENRWAWQRLEQLQQQLQGVTGPLAYQMIQDRPNLGRRAALKALLLTGGTSALLWGVSRQLPWTHWMADQRSATGERRLLVLDDGSRLTLNTASAVDIHFDEQHRQVSLLAGEILVETAPDSMARPFWVMTRDGLVQALGTRFVVREYPEHMEVNVLEHAVNLYPHRGAEHMVRAGQSARFNTQRVLEVNGLNSTATDWLRGRLVIDNWRLEDLLAELSRYRPGYLSCDPTVADLRISGVFPLDNTDQALMAISRALPVVLVSRTHYWVRLQPPV
;
A
#
# COMPACT_ATOMS: atom_id res chain seq x y z
N MET A 1 1.84 30.86 2.14
CA MET A 1 3.16 30.80 1.46
C MET A 1 3.15 29.61 0.49
N SER A 2 2.24 29.63 -0.49
CA SER A 2 1.77 28.43 -1.21
C SER A 2 2.13 28.41 -2.70
N ILE A 3 2.72 29.50 -3.20
CA ILE A 3 3.02 29.72 -4.62
C ILE A 3 4.24 28.89 -5.06
N ASN A 4 5.20 28.65 -4.16
CA ASN A 4 6.47 27.99 -4.49
C ASN A 4 6.29 26.51 -4.88
N ASN A 5 5.29 25.81 -4.32
CA ASN A 5 5.07 24.38 -4.57
C ASN A 5 4.43 24.13 -5.95
N GLN A 6 3.57 25.02 -6.43
CA GLN A 6 2.97 24.89 -7.77
C GLN A 6 3.99 25.17 -8.88
N GLN A 7 4.79 26.24 -8.75
CA GLN A 7 5.85 26.56 -9.71
C GLN A 7 6.93 25.47 -9.78
N GLN A 8 7.33 24.90 -8.64
CA GLN A 8 8.29 23.78 -8.62
C GLN A 8 7.75 22.52 -9.29
N ARG A 9 6.45 22.22 -9.14
CA ARG A 9 5.80 21.07 -9.82
C ARG A 9 5.74 21.26 -11.32
N GLU A 10 5.45 22.48 -11.78
CA GLU A 10 5.42 22.80 -13.20
C GLU A 10 6.82 22.75 -13.82
N ALA A 11 7.83 23.29 -13.11
CA ALA A 11 9.23 23.21 -13.49
C ALA A 11 9.73 21.76 -13.62
N LEU A 12 9.37 20.86 -12.70
CA LEU A 12 9.71 19.44 -12.76
C LEU A 12 9.04 18.71 -13.94
N ARG A 13 7.77 19.04 -14.25
CA ARG A 13 7.09 18.50 -15.44
C ARG A 13 7.77 18.93 -16.74
N MET A 14 8.15 20.20 -16.83
CA MET A 14 8.86 20.73 -17.98
C MET A 14 10.28 20.17 -18.10
N ALA A 15 10.99 19.94 -16.98
CA ALA A 15 12.28 19.27 -16.98
C ALA A 15 12.18 17.84 -17.55
N ALA A 16 11.15 17.07 -17.17
CA ALA A 16 10.91 15.73 -17.70
C ALA A 16 10.59 15.77 -19.20
N HIS A 17 9.82 16.77 -19.66
CA HIS A 17 9.57 16.99 -21.09
C HIS A 17 10.87 17.24 -21.86
N TRP A 18 11.72 18.17 -21.40
CA TRP A 18 13.01 18.45 -22.05
C TRP A 18 13.96 17.26 -22.03
N SER A 19 13.95 16.43 -20.98
CA SER A 19 14.74 15.19 -20.95
C SER A 19 14.31 14.20 -22.03
N ALA A 20 13.01 14.11 -22.34
CA ALA A 20 12.51 13.25 -23.41
C ALA A 20 12.87 13.81 -24.80
N VAL A 21 12.80 15.13 -24.98
CA VAL A 21 13.19 15.81 -26.23
C VAL A 21 14.70 15.66 -26.49
N LEU A 22 15.54 15.87 -25.49
CA LEU A 22 17.00 15.77 -25.59
C LEU A 22 17.52 14.32 -25.64
N GLY A 23 16.74 13.34 -25.16
CA GLY A 23 17.06 11.91 -25.23
C GLY A 23 16.70 11.24 -26.56
N ALA A 24 16.03 11.94 -27.48
CA ALA A 24 15.67 11.39 -28.79
C ALA A 24 16.91 11.27 -29.71
N GLU A 25 16.95 10.22 -30.55
CA GLU A 25 18.08 9.92 -31.47
C GLU A 25 18.45 11.07 -32.45
N ARG A 26 17.58 12.07 -32.63
CA ARG A 26 17.83 13.27 -33.43
C ARG A 26 17.36 14.53 -32.71
N VAL A 27 18.23 15.11 -31.89
CA VAL A 27 18.01 16.43 -31.28
C VAL A 27 18.33 17.53 -32.30
N ARG A 28 17.36 18.36 -32.66
CA ARG A 28 17.59 19.53 -33.54
C ARG A 28 18.31 20.64 -32.77
N ALA A 29 19.05 21.49 -33.47
CA ALA A 29 19.74 22.63 -32.86
C ALA A 29 18.74 23.62 -32.21
N GLU A 30 17.56 23.75 -32.80
CA GLU A 30 16.43 24.56 -32.31
C GLU A 30 15.92 24.07 -30.94
N ASP A 31 15.82 22.75 -30.74
CA ASP A 31 15.34 22.16 -29.49
C ASP A 31 16.33 22.39 -28.34
N ARG A 32 17.64 22.39 -28.64
CA ARG A 32 18.69 22.73 -27.67
C ARG A 32 18.64 24.19 -27.25
N GLN A 33 18.38 25.10 -28.19
CA GLN A 33 18.26 26.52 -27.89
C GLN A 33 17.03 26.80 -27.02
N ALA A 34 15.88 26.24 -27.37
CA ALA A 34 14.65 26.41 -26.61
C ALA A 34 14.73 25.83 -25.18
N TRP A 35 15.47 24.74 -24.99
CA TRP A 35 15.78 24.20 -23.66
C TRP A 35 16.67 25.15 -22.84
N GLN A 36 17.72 25.70 -23.45
CA GLN A 36 18.60 26.67 -22.78
C GLN A 36 17.85 27.92 -22.36
N ASP A 37 16.99 28.44 -23.24
CA ASP A 37 16.16 29.61 -22.97
C ASP A 37 15.21 29.33 -21.79
N TRP A 38 14.58 28.15 -21.74
CA TRP A 38 13.71 27.72 -20.64
C TRP A 38 14.46 27.60 -19.29
N CYS A 39 15.68 27.02 -19.29
CA CYS A 39 16.52 26.93 -18.09
C CYS A 39 16.99 28.30 -17.57
N GLN A 40 17.00 29.32 -18.42
CA GLN A 40 17.39 30.69 -18.08
C GLN A 40 16.22 31.56 -17.61
N GLN A 41 14.98 31.20 -17.92
CA GLN A 41 13.78 31.99 -17.57
C GLN A 41 13.52 32.10 -16.07
N CYS A 42 13.65 31.00 -15.30
CA CYS A 42 13.36 30.99 -13.86
C CYS A 42 14.39 30.16 -13.07
N PRO A 43 14.77 30.56 -11.84
CA PRO A 43 15.63 29.77 -10.96
C PRO A 43 15.09 28.35 -10.68
N GLU A 44 13.76 28.21 -10.59
CA GLU A 44 13.07 26.95 -10.30
C GLU A 44 13.21 25.94 -11.45
N ASN A 45 13.28 26.40 -12.71
CA ASN A 45 13.50 25.55 -13.88
C ASN A 45 14.88 24.92 -13.87
N ARG A 46 15.89 25.71 -13.48
CA ARG A 46 17.28 25.25 -13.35
C ARG A 46 17.42 24.26 -12.21
N TRP A 47 16.79 24.53 -11.06
CA TRP A 47 16.71 23.59 -9.94
C TRP A 47 16.05 22.27 -10.36
N ALA A 48 14.93 22.33 -11.09
CA ALA A 48 14.21 21.16 -11.57
C ALA A 48 15.04 20.30 -12.55
N TRP A 49 15.79 20.95 -13.45
CA TRP A 49 16.71 20.27 -14.37
C TRP A 49 17.83 19.53 -13.61
N GLN A 50 18.49 20.21 -12.67
CA GLN A 50 19.55 19.61 -11.84
C GLN A 50 19.04 18.42 -11.02
N ARG A 51 17.80 18.50 -10.51
CA ARG A 51 17.19 17.41 -9.74
C ARG A 51 16.95 16.17 -10.59
N LEU A 52 16.58 16.36 -11.85
CA LEU A 52 16.34 15.28 -12.80
C LEU A 52 17.65 14.63 -13.27
N GLU A 53 18.70 15.41 -13.50
CA GLU A 53 20.05 14.90 -13.82
C GLU A 53 20.63 14.05 -12.68
N GLN A 54 20.49 14.49 -11.42
CA GLN A 54 20.92 13.71 -10.25
C GLN A 54 20.22 12.35 -10.17
N LEU A 55 18.91 12.32 -10.45
CA LEU A 55 18.12 11.10 -10.45
C LEU A 55 18.54 10.15 -11.58
N GLN A 56 18.84 10.68 -12.77
CA GLN A 56 19.33 9.87 -13.90
C GLN A 56 20.72 9.29 -13.63
N GLN A 57 21.63 10.04 -13.01
CA GLN A 57 22.96 9.55 -12.63
C GLN A 57 22.89 8.43 -11.59
N GLN A 58 21.95 8.50 -10.63
CA GLN A 58 21.72 7.44 -9.65
C GLN A 58 21.17 6.16 -10.30
N LEU A 59 20.36 6.28 -11.35
CA LEU A 59 19.77 5.14 -12.07
C LEU A 59 20.74 4.45 -13.05
N GLN A 60 21.72 5.19 -13.60
CA GLN A 60 22.75 4.61 -14.48
C GLN A 60 23.68 3.59 -13.77
N GLY A 61 23.68 3.58 -12.43
CA GLY A 61 24.37 2.55 -11.63
C GLY A 61 23.61 1.22 -11.49
N VAL A 62 22.35 1.13 -11.94
CA VAL A 62 21.46 -0.02 -11.67
C VAL A 62 21.10 -0.82 -12.94
N THR A 63 21.48 -0.37 -14.13
CA THR A 63 21.22 -1.07 -15.39
C THR A 63 22.50 -1.58 -16.05
N GLY A 64 22.83 -2.84 -15.82
CA GLY A 64 23.86 -3.58 -16.57
C GLY A 64 23.46 -3.82 -18.05
N PRO A 65 24.42 -4.27 -18.89
CA PRO A 65 24.38 -4.17 -20.36
C PRO A 65 23.50 -5.22 -21.07
N LEU A 66 22.24 -5.36 -20.66
CA LEU A 66 21.26 -6.24 -21.34
C LEU A 66 20.20 -5.50 -22.16
N ALA A 67 20.27 -4.17 -22.26
CA ALA A 67 19.32 -3.38 -23.04
C ALA A 67 19.74 -3.11 -24.50
N TYR A 68 20.98 -3.45 -24.89
CA TYR A 68 21.53 -3.04 -26.20
C TYR A 68 21.39 -4.06 -27.34
N GLN A 69 20.93 -5.29 -27.09
CA GLN A 69 20.89 -6.34 -28.14
C GLN A 69 19.55 -6.48 -28.86
N MET A 70 18.53 -5.66 -28.58
CA MET A 70 17.24 -5.73 -29.29
C MET A 70 17.02 -4.62 -30.34
N ILE A 71 18.01 -3.76 -30.60
CA ILE A 71 17.87 -2.59 -31.51
C ILE A 71 18.57 -2.79 -32.87
N GLN A 72 19.19 -3.95 -33.15
CA GLN A 72 19.96 -4.14 -34.38
C GLN A 72 19.36 -5.12 -35.41
N ASP A 73 18.05 -5.05 -35.67
CA ASP A 73 17.52 -5.63 -36.91
C ASP A 73 16.43 -4.77 -37.54
N ARG A 74 16.78 -4.15 -38.68
CA ARG A 74 15.79 -3.67 -39.67
C ARG A 74 15.49 -4.81 -40.63
N PRO A 75 14.20 -5.05 -40.96
CA PRO A 75 13.79 -4.69 -42.32
C PRO A 75 12.33 -4.17 -42.47
N ASN A 76 12.16 -3.33 -43.50
CA ASN A 76 10.97 -2.97 -44.27
C ASN A 76 9.61 -2.70 -43.59
N LEU A 77 9.29 -1.41 -43.51
CA LEU A 77 8.03 -0.83 -43.05
C LEU A 77 7.00 -0.78 -44.18
N GLY A 78 5.88 -1.50 -44.04
CA GLY A 78 4.69 -1.35 -44.89
C GLY A 78 3.42 -1.76 -44.16
N ARG A 79 2.49 -0.81 -43.95
CA ARG A 79 1.13 -0.94 -43.35
C ARG A 79 1.01 -1.49 -41.91
N ARG A 80 1.83 -2.45 -41.48
CA ARG A 80 1.78 -3.03 -40.12
C ARG A 80 2.39 -2.12 -39.05
N ALA A 81 3.30 -1.22 -39.43
CA ALA A 81 3.87 -0.22 -38.52
C ALA A 81 2.89 0.90 -38.15
N ALA A 82 1.97 1.25 -39.07
CA ALA A 82 0.92 2.24 -38.81
C ALA A 82 -0.13 1.70 -37.82
N LEU A 83 -0.48 0.41 -37.91
CA LEU A 83 -1.35 -0.26 -36.93
C LEU A 83 -0.67 -0.41 -35.56
N LYS A 84 0.65 -0.67 -35.53
CA LYS A 84 1.43 -0.65 -34.28
C LYS A 84 1.55 0.75 -33.68
N ALA A 85 1.68 1.79 -34.51
CA ALA A 85 1.70 3.18 -34.06
C ALA A 85 0.33 3.62 -33.51
N LEU A 86 -0.79 3.18 -34.11
CA LEU A 86 -2.13 3.45 -33.60
C LEU A 86 -2.43 2.72 -32.28
N LEU A 87 -1.88 1.51 -32.08
CA LEU A 87 -1.92 0.80 -30.79
C LEU A 87 -1.04 1.47 -29.73
N LEU A 88 0.05 2.12 -30.11
CA LEU A 88 0.94 2.82 -29.18
C LEU A 88 0.42 4.21 -28.79
N THR A 89 -0.30 4.92 -29.66
CA THR A 89 -0.89 6.23 -29.34
C THR A 89 -2.34 6.15 -28.84
N GLY A 90 -3.12 5.16 -29.26
CA GLY A 90 -4.47 4.89 -28.75
C GLY A 90 -4.49 4.00 -27.50
N GLY A 91 -3.49 3.11 -27.36
CA GLY A 91 -3.37 2.24 -26.18
C GLY A 91 -2.86 2.97 -24.94
N THR A 92 -1.97 3.96 -25.09
CA THR A 92 -1.44 4.71 -23.95
C THR A 92 -2.48 5.64 -23.32
N SER A 93 -3.38 6.27 -24.09
CA SER A 93 -4.45 7.10 -23.50
C SER A 93 -5.52 6.27 -22.79
N ALA A 94 -5.93 5.13 -23.37
CA ALA A 94 -6.89 4.22 -22.73
C ALA A 94 -6.29 3.47 -21.52
N LEU A 95 -5.01 3.07 -21.60
CA LEU A 95 -4.31 2.45 -20.47
C LEU A 95 -4.00 3.47 -19.37
N LEU A 96 -3.60 4.71 -19.67
CA LEU A 96 -3.37 5.72 -18.62
C LEU A 96 -4.68 6.14 -17.92
N TRP A 97 -5.80 6.19 -18.66
CA TRP A 97 -7.09 6.51 -18.03
C TRP A 97 -7.67 5.34 -17.21
N GLY A 98 -7.45 4.09 -17.63
CA GLY A 98 -7.86 2.90 -16.88
C GLY A 98 -6.97 2.58 -15.68
N VAL A 99 -5.65 2.79 -15.79
CA VAL A 99 -4.65 2.44 -14.77
C VAL A 99 -4.60 3.48 -13.64
N SER A 100 -4.99 4.73 -13.90
CA SER A 100 -5.06 5.78 -12.87
C SER A 100 -6.16 5.59 -11.81
N ARG A 101 -7.13 4.67 -12.03
CA ARG A 101 -8.19 4.38 -11.05
C ARG A 101 -7.93 3.15 -10.18
N GLN A 102 -6.87 2.38 -10.43
CA GLN A 102 -6.63 1.11 -9.73
C GLN A 102 -5.28 0.99 -9.04
N LEU A 103 -4.33 1.89 -9.32
CA LEU A 103 -3.12 1.97 -8.50
C LEU A 103 -3.34 2.99 -7.38
N PRO A 104 -3.13 2.63 -6.12
CA PRO A 104 -3.19 3.57 -5.02
C PRO A 104 -1.85 4.31 -4.92
N TRP A 105 -1.66 5.31 -5.79
CA TRP A 105 -0.50 6.20 -5.74
C TRP A 105 -0.40 6.92 -4.38
N THR A 106 -1.54 7.07 -3.69
CA THR A 106 -1.65 7.58 -2.31
C THR A 106 -0.87 6.74 -1.30
N HIS A 107 -0.80 5.40 -1.41
CA HIS A 107 -0.02 4.59 -0.45
C HIS A 107 1.49 4.77 -0.59
N TRP A 108 1.97 5.23 -1.75
CA TRP A 108 3.41 5.42 -1.99
C TRP A 108 3.93 6.74 -1.43
N MET A 109 3.05 7.73 -1.22
CA MET A 109 3.36 9.04 -0.64
C MET A 109 3.07 9.11 0.86
N ALA A 110 2.80 7.97 1.51
CA ALA A 110 2.46 7.95 2.92
C ALA A 110 3.64 8.40 3.81
N ASP A 111 3.37 9.20 4.84
CA ASP A 111 4.40 9.68 5.76
C ASP A 111 5.13 8.52 6.46
N GLN A 112 4.38 7.47 6.82
CA GLN A 112 4.91 6.29 7.48
C GLN A 112 4.37 5.00 6.87
N ARG A 113 5.28 4.02 6.73
CA ARG A 113 4.99 2.73 6.12
C ARG A 113 5.72 1.60 6.83
N SER A 114 5.18 0.40 6.67
CA SER A 114 5.83 -0.89 6.94
C SER A 114 5.87 -1.72 5.67
N ALA A 115 6.98 -2.43 5.47
CA ALA A 115 7.12 -3.40 4.39
C ALA A 115 6.27 -4.65 4.63
N THR A 116 6.13 -5.49 3.59
CA THR A 116 5.53 -6.82 3.74
C THR A 116 6.35 -7.67 4.72
N GLY A 117 5.69 -8.22 5.74
CA GLY A 117 6.31 -8.99 6.82
C GLY A 117 6.90 -8.13 7.94
N GLU A 118 6.93 -6.79 7.80
CA GLU A 118 7.45 -5.89 8.81
C GLU A 118 6.35 -5.43 9.77
N ARG A 119 6.69 -5.32 11.06
CA ARG A 119 5.86 -4.66 12.08
C ARG A 119 6.67 -3.54 12.69
N ARG A 120 6.10 -2.33 12.74
CA ARG A 120 6.82 -1.11 13.12
C ARG A 120 6.08 -0.36 14.20
N LEU A 121 6.75 -0.10 15.32
CA LEU A 121 6.24 0.73 16.41
C LEU A 121 6.71 2.18 16.22
N LEU A 122 5.77 3.11 16.29
CA LEU A 122 5.99 4.55 16.26
C LEU A 122 5.48 5.17 17.56
N VAL A 123 6.24 6.12 18.09
CA VAL A 123 5.77 7.01 19.16
C VAL A 123 5.47 8.35 18.50
N LEU A 124 4.23 8.82 18.66
CA LEU A 124 3.74 10.06 18.08
C LEU A 124 4.09 11.25 18.98
N ASP A 125 3.99 12.47 18.45
CA ASP A 125 4.39 13.70 19.14
C ASP A 125 3.60 13.97 20.43
N ASP A 126 2.38 13.45 20.53
CA ASP A 126 1.54 13.53 21.74
C ASP A 126 1.84 12.43 22.76
N GLY A 127 2.80 11.54 22.49
CA GLY A 127 3.15 10.37 23.30
C GLY A 127 2.31 9.13 23.01
N SER A 128 1.31 9.21 22.12
CA SER A 128 0.54 8.05 21.66
C SER A 128 1.45 7.05 20.95
N ARG A 129 1.09 5.77 20.99
CA ARG A 129 1.82 4.72 20.27
C ARG A 129 0.99 4.21 19.11
N LEU A 130 1.63 4.07 17.96
CA LEU A 130 1.05 3.55 16.75
C LEU A 130 1.90 2.36 16.28
N THR A 131 1.32 1.17 16.29
CA THR A 131 1.99 -0.02 15.74
C THR A 131 1.40 -0.36 14.38
N LEU A 132 2.22 -0.31 13.35
CA LEU A 132 1.87 -0.71 11.99
C LEU A 132 2.10 -2.22 11.84
N ASN A 133 1.10 -2.94 11.33
CA ASN A 133 1.26 -4.32 10.90
C ASN A 133 1.89 -4.39 9.50
N THR A 134 2.07 -5.59 8.94
CA THR A 134 2.57 -5.83 7.58
C THR A 134 1.89 -4.96 6.53
N ALA A 135 2.68 -4.45 5.58
CA ALA A 135 2.20 -3.72 4.40
C ALA A 135 1.19 -2.61 4.71
N SER A 136 1.44 -1.83 5.78
CA SER A 136 0.58 -0.76 6.23
C SER A 136 1.15 0.61 5.84
N ALA A 137 0.25 1.57 5.60
CA ALA A 137 0.58 2.92 5.20
C ALA A 137 -0.33 3.93 5.91
N VAL A 138 0.27 4.92 6.55
CA VAL A 138 -0.43 5.95 7.31
C VAL A 138 0.16 7.34 7.08
N ASP A 139 -0.71 8.34 7.10
CA ASP A 139 -0.33 9.75 7.22
C ASP A 139 -0.66 10.26 8.62
N ILE A 140 0.19 11.13 9.17
CA ILE A 140 0.03 11.63 10.53
C ILE A 140 -0.08 13.16 10.46
N HIS A 141 -1.20 13.69 10.93
CA HIS A 141 -1.47 15.12 10.95
C HIS A 141 -1.97 15.58 12.31
N PHE A 142 -1.06 16.17 13.09
CA PHE A 142 -1.39 16.74 14.40
C PHE A 142 -1.29 18.27 14.31
N ASP A 143 -2.36 18.94 14.73
CA ASP A 143 -2.42 20.40 14.82
C ASP A 143 -2.92 20.83 16.22
N GLU A 144 -3.15 22.14 16.41
CA GLU A 144 -3.58 22.69 17.69
C GLU A 144 -4.98 22.23 18.13
N GLN A 145 -5.78 21.68 17.21
CA GLN A 145 -7.19 21.30 17.42
C GLN A 145 -7.41 19.79 17.33
N HIS A 146 -6.64 19.07 16.53
CA HIS A 146 -6.90 17.68 16.16
C HIS A 146 -5.62 16.84 16.19
N ARG A 147 -5.77 15.59 16.65
CA ARG A 147 -4.78 14.53 16.50
C ARG A 147 -5.31 13.54 15.48
N GLN A 148 -4.78 13.54 14.26
CA GLN A 148 -5.33 12.73 13.18
C GLN A 148 -4.29 11.77 12.60
N VAL A 149 -4.70 10.51 12.42
CA VAL A 149 -3.97 9.48 11.68
C VAL A 149 -4.83 9.01 10.53
N SER A 150 -4.37 9.12 9.30
CA SER A 150 -5.09 8.59 8.14
C SER A 150 -4.56 7.19 7.80
N LEU A 151 -5.37 6.17 8.03
CA LEU A 151 -5.06 4.80 7.60
C LEU A 151 -5.36 4.68 6.10
N LEU A 152 -4.29 4.66 5.30
CA LEU A 152 -4.40 4.53 3.86
C LEU A 152 -4.49 3.06 3.46
N ALA A 153 -3.69 2.19 4.09
CA ALA A 153 -3.70 0.76 3.81
C ALA A 153 -3.27 -0.06 5.04
N GLY A 154 -3.78 -1.28 5.11
CA GLY A 154 -3.30 -2.31 6.03
C GLY A 154 -3.99 -2.28 7.39
N GLU A 155 -3.20 -2.36 8.45
CA GLU A 155 -3.69 -2.58 9.81
C GLU A 155 -2.80 -1.90 10.84
N ILE A 156 -3.43 -1.22 11.80
CA ILE A 156 -2.73 -0.49 12.86
C ILE A 156 -3.34 -0.79 14.22
N LEU A 157 -2.48 -0.82 15.24
CA LEU A 157 -2.87 -0.69 16.64
C LEU A 157 -2.59 0.74 17.09
N VAL A 158 -3.61 1.38 17.68
CA VAL A 158 -3.51 2.70 18.29
C VAL A 158 -3.61 2.58 19.79
N GLU A 159 -2.69 3.22 20.51
CA GLU A 159 -2.70 3.39 21.95
C GLU A 159 -2.59 4.89 22.25
N THR A 160 -3.71 5.53 22.57
CA THR A 160 -3.70 6.99 22.75
C THR A 160 -3.13 7.39 24.10
N ALA A 161 -2.25 8.39 24.11
CA ALA A 161 -1.82 9.04 25.33
C ALA A 161 -2.83 10.11 25.81
N PRO A 162 -2.87 10.42 27.12
CA PRO A 162 -3.58 11.58 27.63
C PRO A 162 -3.11 12.85 26.94
N ASP A 163 -4.04 13.71 26.53
CA ASP A 163 -3.73 14.98 25.88
C ASP A 163 -4.12 16.15 26.79
N SER A 164 -3.14 16.97 27.15
CA SER A 164 -3.35 18.13 28.03
C SER A 164 -4.24 19.21 27.42
N MET A 165 -4.33 19.25 26.08
CA MET A 165 -5.18 20.17 25.32
C MET A 165 -6.57 19.59 25.04
N ALA A 166 -6.87 18.37 25.52
CA ALA A 166 -8.11 17.64 25.29
C ALA A 166 -8.52 17.52 23.81
N ARG A 167 -7.55 17.50 22.88
CA ARG A 167 -7.78 17.34 21.44
C ARG A 167 -8.29 15.93 21.16
N PRO A 168 -9.35 15.77 20.35
CA PRO A 168 -9.83 14.45 19.95
C PRO A 168 -8.78 13.73 19.09
N PHE A 169 -8.68 12.41 19.26
CA PHE A 169 -7.84 11.56 18.43
C PHE A 169 -8.71 10.84 17.39
N TRP A 170 -8.40 11.04 16.12
CA TRP A 170 -9.14 10.53 14.98
C TRP A 170 -8.28 9.60 14.14
N VAL A 171 -8.84 8.45 13.77
CA VAL A 171 -8.33 7.64 12.67
C VAL A 171 -9.24 7.83 11.47
N MET A 172 -8.74 8.47 10.41
CA MET A 172 -9.44 8.53 9.14
C MET A 172 -9.23 7.22 8.38
N THR A 173 -10.28 6.74 7.74
CA THR A 173 -10.25 5.52 6.92
C THR A 173 -10.97 5.77 5.61
N ARG A 174 -10.88 4.83 4.66
CA ARG A 174 -11.66 4.86 3.42
C ARG A 174 -13.17 4.94 3.68
N ASP A 175 -13.66 4.26 4.72
CA ASP A 175 -15.09 4.07 4.93
C ASP A 175 -15.70 4.98 6.00
N GLY A 176 -14.89 5.69 6.79
CA GLY A 176 -15.36 6.69 7.76
C GLY A 176 -14.28 7.13 8.74
N LEU A 177 -14.70 7.74 9.85
CA LEU A 177 -13.83 8.18 10.92
C LEU A 177 -14.00 7.27 12.15
N VAL A 178 -12.90 7.05 12.87
CA VAL A 178 -12.89 6.37 14.17
C VAL A 178 -12.33 7.33 15.21
N GLN A 179 -13.15 7.72 16.18
CA GLN A 179 -12.72 8.57 17.29
C GLN A 179 -12.31 7.71 18.48
N ALA A 180 -11.10 7.94 18.98
CA ALA A 180 -10.67 7.33 20.23
C ALA A 180 -11.16 8.17 21.43
N LEU A 181 -11.78 7.52 22.41
CA LEU A 181 -12.18 8.12 23.68
C LEU A 181 -11.17 7.82 24.80
N GLY A 182 -9.87 7.88 24.48
CA GLY A 182 -8.76 7.57 25.40
C GLY A 182 -8.39 6.08 25.45
N THR A 183 -8.27 5.44 24.28
CA THR A 183 -8.43 3.99 24.14
C THR A 183 -7.22 3.29 23.54
N ARG A 184 -7.27 1.96 23.62
CA ARG A 184 -6.46 1.02 22.84
C ARG A 184 -7.35 0.23 21.89
N PHE A 185 -7.06 0.27 20.59
CA PHE A 185 -7.88 -0.38 19.56
C PHE A 185 -7.07 -0.68 18.30
N VAL A 186 -7.52 -1.69 17.54
CA VAL A 186 -6.98 -2.02 16.21
C VAL A 186 -7.96 -1.54 15.15
N VAL A 187 -7.44 -0.96 14.07
CA VAL A 187 -8.20 -0.67 12.86
C VAL A 187 -7.54 -1.41 11.70
N ARG A 188 -8.34 -2.19 10.98
CA ARG A 188 -7.90 -2.95 9.81
C ARG A 188 -8.77 -2.63 8.61
N GLU A 189 -8.13 -2.40 7.48
CA GLU A 189 -8.81 -2.30 6.19
C GLU A 189 -9.05 -3.69 5.59
N TYR A 190 -10.28 -3.90 5.13
CA TYR A 190 -10.65 -4.97 4.20
C TYR A 190 -11.16 -4.36 2.87
N PRO A 191 -11.24 -5.15 1.79
CA PRO A 191 -11.70 -4.65 0.50
C PRO A 191 -13.09 -4.01 0.52
N GLU A 192 -14.00 -4.49 1.37
CA GLU A 192 -15.41 -4.07 1.38
C GLU A 192 -15.83 -3.31 2.65
N HIS A 193 -15.01 -3.33 3.68
CA HIS A 193 -15.31 -2.72 4.98
C HIS A 193 -14.03 -2.40 5.76
N MET A 194 -14.19 -1.67 6.85
CA MET A 194 -13.19 -1.53 7.90
C MET A 194 -13.61 -2.36 9.10
N GLU A 195 -12.65 -2.97 9.77
CA GLU A 195 -12.86 -3.67 11.04
C GLU A 195 -12.15 -2.92 12.16
N VAL A 196 -12.86 -2.71 13.27
CA VAL A 196 -12.35 -2.03 14.47
C VAL A 196 -12.51 -2.94 15.67
N ASN A 197 -11.40 -3.25 16.32
CA ASN A 197 -11.33 -4.13 17.48
C ASN A 197 -10.94 -3.31 18.71
N VAL A 198 -11.86 -3.13 19.66
CA VAL A 198 -11.64 -2.24 20.82
C VAL A 198 -11.16 -3.06 22.01
N LEU A 199 -9.95 -2.76 22.46
CA LEU A 199 -9.29 -3.48 23.55
C LEU A 199 -9.58 -2.82 24.90
N GLU A 200 -9.58 -1.49 24.94
CA GLU A 200 -9.78 -0.71 26.16
C GLU A 200 -10.70 0.49 25.92
N HIS A 201 -11.52 0.84 26.93
CA HIS A 201 -12.49 1.94 26.91
C HIS A 201 -13.56 1.85 25.80
N ALA A 202 -13.69 2.83 24.90
CA ALA A 202 -14.65 2.82 23.79
C ALA A 202 -14.21 3.73 22.63
N VAL A 203 -14.61 3.39 21.40
CA VAL A 203 -14.41 4.24 20.22
C VAL A 203 -15.76 4.60 19.61
N ASN A 204 -15.85 5.78 19.00
CA ASN A 204 -17.01 6.15 18.19
C ASN A 204 -16.68 5.95 16.70
N LEU A 205 -17.53 5.21 16.00
CA LEU A 205 -17.49 5.04 14.56
C LEU A 205 -18.41 6.05 13.89
N TYR A 206 -17.89 6.72 12.87
CA TYR A 206 -18.62 7.65 12.03
C TYR A 206 -18.51 7.21 10.56
N PRO A 207 -19.36 6.28 10.10
CA PRO A 207 -19.49 5.98 8.67
C PRO A 207 -19.80 7.25 7.88
N HIS A 208 -19.20 7.45 6.71
CA HIS A 208 -19.36 8.70 5.93
C HIS A 208 -20.82 9.11 5.64
N ARG A 209 -21.72 8.14 5.47
CA ARG A 209 -23.14 8.34 5.15
C ARG A 209 -24.08 7.69 6.17
N GLY A 210 -23.51 7.17 7.27
CA GLY A 210 -24.25 6.42 8.27
C GLY A 210 -24.41 7.20 9.56
N ALA A 211 -25.21 6.63 10.47
CA ALA A 211 -25.30 7.11 11.83
C ALA A 211 -24.02 6.75 12.61
N GLU A 212 -23.68 7.59 13.58
CA GLU A 212 -22.61 7.30 14.53
C GLU A 212 -22.94 6.05 15.36
N HIS A 213 -21.90 5.34 15.78
CA HIS A 213 -22.05 4.15 16.61
C HIS A 213 -20.88 3.99 17.56
N MET A 214 -21.17 3.84 18.86
CA MET A 214 -20.14 3.62 19.86
C MET A 214 -19.86 2.12 20.04
N VAL A 215 -18.59 1.75 20.00
CA VAL A 215 -18.09 0.38 20.20
C VAL A 215 -17.26 0.36 21.47
N ARG A 216 -17.62 -0.49 22.43
CA ARG A 216 -16.96 -0.58 23.73
C ARG A 216 -15.85 -1.63 23.74
N ALA A 217 -15.01 -1.58 24.76
CA ALA A 217 -13.98 -2.57 25.02
C ALA A 217 -14.55 -3.99 25.04
N GLY A 218 -13.79 -4.92 24.48
CA GLY A 218 -14.25 -6.31 24.33
C GLY A 218 -15.23 -6.50 23.18
N GLN A 219 -15.41 -5.50 22.30
CA GLN A 219 -16.20 -5.62 21.08
C GLN A 219 -15.36 -5.42 19.82
N SER A 220 -15.82 -6.03 18.74
CA SER A 220 -15.34 -5.83 17.38
C SER A 220 -16.50 -5.33 16.52
N ALA A 221 -16.24 -4.37 15.65
CA ALA A 221 -17.26 -3.82 14.75
C ALA A 221 -16.73 -3.74 13.32
N ARG A 222 -17.59 -4.14 12.38
CA ARG A 222 -17.36 -3.97 10.94
C ARG A 222 -18.25 -2.87 10.43
N PHE A 223 -17.70 -1.93 9.67
CA PHE A 223 -18.47 -0.85 9.10
C PHE A 223 -17.97 -0.52 7.69
N ASN A 224 -18.87 -0.02 6.86
CA ASN A 224 -18.55 0.52 5.54
C ASN A 224 -19.02 1.98 5.45
N THR A 225 -18.93 2.58 4.27
CA THR A 225 -19.34 3.99 4.06
C THR A 225 -20.78 4.32 4.47
N GLN A 226 -21.67 3.32 4.50
CA GLN A 226 -23.10 3.53 4.72
C GLN A 226 -23.54 3.31 6.16
N ARG A 227 -22.94 2.32 6.86
CA ARG A 227 -23.39 1.92 8.20
C ARG A 227 -22.38 1.02 8.89
N VAL A 228 -22.61 0.81 10.18
CA VAL A 228 -22.09 -0.36 10.89
C VAL A 228 -22.87 -1.59 10.42
N LEU A 229 -22.12 -2.60 9.99
CA LEU A 229 -22.62 -3.86 9.42
C LEU A 229 -22.90 -4.85 10.55
N GLU A 230 -21.94 -4.99 11.46
CA GLU A 230 -21.94 -6.03 12.48
C GLU A 230 -21.16 -5.55 13.71
N VAL A 231 -21.61 -5.94 14.91
CA VAL A 231 -20.89 -5.73 16.17
C VAL A 231 -20.91 -7.04 16.95
N ASN A 232 -19.72 -7.58 17.20
CA ASN A 232 -19.50 -8.87 17.86
C ASN A 232 -18.64 -8.71 19.11
N GLY A 233 -18.51 -9.79 19.88
CA GLY A 233 -17.46 -9.89 20.90
C GLY A 233 -16.08 -9.85 20.26
N LEU A 234 -15.11 -9.24 20.95
CA LEU A 234 -13.73 -9.18 20.51
C LEU A 234 -13.15 -10.59 20.39
N ASN A 235 -12.57 -10.89 19.24
CA ASN A 235 -11.79 -12.11 19.10
C ASN A 235 -10.53 -11.99 19.97
N SER A 236 -10.32 -12.97 20.86
CA SER A 236 -9.12 -13.05 21.72
C SER A 236 -7.80 -12.97 20.95
N THR A 237 -7.80 -13.31 19.66
CA THR A 237 -6.60 -13.34 18.80
C THR A 237 -6.34 -12.06 18.02
N ALA A 238 -7.17 -11.02 18.19
CA ALA A 238 -7.10 -9.76 17.43
C ALA A 238 -5.75 -9.01 17.55
N THR A 239 -4.92 -9.36 18.54
CA THR A 239 -3.60 -8.74 18.77
C THR A 239 -2.44 -9.71 18.69
N ASP A 240 -2.66 -10.98 18.31
CA ASP A 240 -1.57 -11.97 18.27
C ASP A 240 -0.49 -11.64 17.24
N TRP A 241 -0.86 -10.91 16.17
CA TRP A 241 0.09 -10.41 15.19
C TRP A 241 1.17 -9.51 15.81
N LEU A 242 0.90 -8.82 16.94
CA LEU A 242 1.91 -8.06 17.68
C LEU A 242 3.04 -8.95 18.19
N ARG A 243 2.76 -10.23 18.43
CA ARG A 243 3.72 -11.23 18.91
C ARG A 243 4.28 -12.14 17.80
N GLY A 244 3.99 -11.82 16.54
CA GLY A 244 4.51 -12.54 15.37
C GLY A 244 3.84 -13.89 15.19
N ARG A 245 2.61 -14.04 15.66
CA ARG A 245 1.86 -15.29 15.62
C ARG A 245 0.43 -15.06 15.15
N LEU A 246 -0.10 -16.06 14.47
CA LEU A 246 -1.49 -16.13 14.05
C LEU A 246 -2.12 -17.33 14.75
N VAL A 247 -3.01 -17.05 15.70
CA VAL A 247 -3.78 -18.07 16.40
C VAL A 247 -5.14 -18.19 15.72
N ILE A 248 -5.44 -19.39 15.23
CA ILE A 248 -6.67 -19.68 14.52
C ILE A 248 -7.37 -20.88 15.12
N ASP A 249 -8.69 -20.84 15.05
CA ASP A 249 -9.55 -21.95 15.44
C ASP A 249 -10.57 -22.23 14.33
N ASN A 250 -10.49 -23.43 13.75
CA ASN A 250 -11.40 -23.97 12.76
C ASN A 250 -11.54 -23.11 11.49
N TRP A 251 -10.45 -22.48 11.06
CA TRP A 251 -10.41 -21.70 9.81
C TRP A 251 -10.37 -22.61 8.60
N ARG A 252 -10.91 -22.13 7.48
CA ARG A 252 -10.68 -22.77 6.16
C ARG A 252 -9.23 -22.55 5.77
N LEU A 253 -8.66 -23.53 5.05
CA LEU A 253 -7.31 -23.43 4.52
C LEU A 253 -7.14 -22.17 3.67
N GLU A 254 -8.13 -21.85 2.84
CA GLU A 254 -8.14 -20.64 2.02
C GLU A 254 -8.00 -19.35 2.84
N ASP A 255 -8.73 -19.24 3.96
CA ASP A 255 -8.70 -18.06 4.84
C ASP A 255 -7.34 -17.92 5.53
N LEU A 256 -6.77 -19.04 5.98
CA LEU A 256 -5.41 -19.08 6.55
C LEU A 256 -4.36 -18.65 5.51
N LEU A 257 -4.43 -19.16 4.29
CA LEU A 257 -3.49 -18.78 3.23
C LEU A 257 -3.66 -17.32 2.82
N ALA A 258 -4.89 -16.81 2.78
CA ALA A 258 -5.16 -15.40 2.54
C ALA A 258 -4.52 -14.52 3.62
N GLU A 259 -4.63 -14.89 4.90
CA GLU A 259 -3.98 -14.14 5.98
C GLU A 259 -2.45 -14.25 5.91
N LEU A 260 -1.89 -15.45 5.72
CA LEU A 260 -0.43 -15.64 5.57
C LEU A 260 0.13 -14.92 4.34
N SER A 261 -0.66 -14.78 3.27
CA SER A 261 -0.24 -14.06 2.06
C SER A 261 0.06 -12.58 2.34
N ARG A 262 -0.54 -11.98 3.37
CA ARG A 262 -0.25 -10.60 3.80
C ARG A 262 1.17 -10.42 4.33
N TYR A 263 1.78 -11.48 4.85
CA TYR A 263 3.07 -11.42 5.55
C TYR A 263 4.25 -11.88 4.68
N ARG A 264 4.00 -12.27 3.43
CA ARG A 264 5.05 -12.72 2.50
C ARG A 264 4.91 -12.08 1.13
N PRO A 265 6.02 -11.75 0.45
CA PRO A 265 5.97 -11.36 -0.93
C PRO A 265 5.59 -12.55 -1.82
N GLY A 266 4.92 -12.27 -2.93
CA GLY A 266 4.55 -13.26 -3.94
C GLY A 266 3.14 -13.83 -3.77
N TYR A 267 2.85 -14.83 -4.59
CA TYR A 267 1.56 -15.49 -4.67
C TYR A 267 1.53 -16.72 -3.76
N LEU A 268 0.48 -16.82 -2.96
CA LEU A 268 0.14 -17.97 -2.12
C LEU A 268 -1.33 -18.33 -2.36
N SER A 269 -1.60 -19.56 -2.76
CA SER A 269 -2.99 -20.07 -2.87
C SER A 269 -3.07 -21.56 -2.62
N CYS A 270 -4.29 -22.11 -2.60
CA CYS A 270 -4.53 -23.54 -2.60
C CYS A 270 -5.33 -23.96 -3.84
N ASP A 271 -5.37 -25.26 -4.07
CA ASP A 271 -6.35 -25.85 -4.98
C ASP A 271 -7.77 -25.75 -4.38
N PRO A 272 -8.81 -25.43 -5.18
CA PRO A 272 -10.19 -25.35 -4.70
C PRO A 272 -10.66 -26.62 -4.00
N THR A 273 -10.16 -27.80 -4.39
CA THR A 273 -10.54 -29.09 -3.78
C THR A 273 -10.13 -29.23 -2.32
N VAL A 274 -9.12 -28.47 -1.87
CA VAL A 274 -8.59 -28.49 -0.49
C VAL A 274 -8.86 -27.20 0.26
N ALA A 275 -9.51 -26.21 -0.37
CA ALA A 275 -9.75 -24.88 0.18
C ALA A 275 -10.58 -24.91 1.48
N ASP A 276 -11.52 -25.84 1.57
CA ASP A 276 -12.44 -25.99 2.72
C ASP A 276 -11.90 -26.83 3.87
N LEU A 277 -10.68 -27.37 3.75
CA LEU A 277 -10.05 -28.10 4.85
C LEU A 277 -9.94 -27.20 6.07
N ARG A 278 -10.27 -27.76 7.23
CA ARG A 278 -10.29 -27.03 8.51
C ARG A 278 -8.99 -27.24 9.26
N ILE A 279 -8.46 -26.16 9.81
CA ILE A 279 -7.23 -26.19 10.60
C ILE A 279 -7.34 -25.25 11.79
N SER A 280 -6.83 -25.71 12.93
CA SER A 280 -6.64 -24.92 14.15
C SER A 280 -5.18 -24.99 14.54
N GLY A 281 -4.68 -23.94 15.17
CA GLY A 281 -3.30 -23.92 15.65
C GLY A 281 -2.70 -22.53 15.72
N VAL A 282 -1.41 -22.48 16.01
CA VAL A 282 -0.63 -21.26 16.10
C VAL A 282 0.44 -21.28 15.03
N PHE A 283 0.40 -20.30 14.14
CA PHE A 283 1.30 -20.19 13.00
C PHE A 283 2.23 -19.00 13.16
N PRO A 284 3.55 -19.16 12.97
CA PRO A 284 4.48 -18.04 13.00
C PRO A 284 4.27 -17.14 11.78
N LEU A 285 4.17 -15.83 12.01
CA LEU A 285 4.05 -14.81 10.95
C LEU A 285 5.42 -14.32 10.46
N ASP A 286 6.43 -14.37 11.32
CA ASP A 286 7.80 -13.94 11.00
C ASP A 286 8.56 -14.95 10.11
N ASN A 287 8.08 -16.20 10.06
CA ASN A 287 8.61 -17.24 9.20
C ASN A 287 7.46 -18.03 8.55
N THR A 288 6.91 -17.47 7.48
CA THR A 288 5.77 -18.05 6.77
C THR A 288 6.09 -19.41 6.13
N ASP A 289 7.34 -19.69 5.78
CA ASP A 289 7.75 -21.00 5.27
C ASP A 289 7.58 -22.09 6.34
N GLN A 290 7.90 -21.78 7.60
CA GLN A 290 7.65 -22.69 8.72
C GLN A 290 6.14 -22.93 8.93
N ALA A 291 5.30 -21.91 8.76
CA ALA A 291 3.85 -22.06 8.79
C ALA A 291 3.36 -22.99 7.66
N LEU A 292 3.84 -22.80 6.43
CA LEU A 292 3.47 -23.64 5.28
C LEU A 292 3.91 -25.11 5.46
N MET A 293 5.08 -25.35 6.04
CA MET A 293 5.52 -26.71 6.38
C MET A 293 4.66 -27.35 7.49
N ALA A 294 4.18 -26.57 8.46
CA ALA A 294 3.28 -27.08 9.48
C ALA A 294 1.92 -27.46 8.86
N ILE A 295 1.40 -26.64 7.95
CA ILE A 295 0.15 -26.91 7.22
C ILE A 295 0.26 -28.21 6.40
N SER A 296 1.34 -28.41 5.64
CA SER A 296 1.52 -29.61 4.82
C SER A 296 1.71 -30.91 5.63
N ARG A 297 2.11 -30.80 6.90
CA ARG A 297 2.15 -31.95 7.83
C ARG A 297 0.81 -32.23 8.49
N ALA A 298 0.00 -31.20 8.71
CA ALA A 298 -1.28 -31.30 9.40
C ALA A 298 -2.44 -31.70 8.47
N LEU A 299 -2.37 -31.33 7.20
CA LEU A 299 -3.41 -31.57 6.20
C LEU A 299 -2.90 -32.46 5.06
N PRO A 300 -3.79 -33.21 4.38
CA PRO A 300 -3.44 -33.96 3.17
C PRO A 300 -3.24 -33.00 2.00
N VAL A 301 -2.15 -32.22 2.02
CA VAL A 301 -1.79 -31.24 0.99
C VAL A 301 -0.27 -31.27 0.75
N VAL A 302 0.12 -31.01 -0.50
CA VAL A 302 1.50 -30.93 -0.94
C VAL A 302 1.83 -29.49 -1.32
N LEU A 303 3.00 -29.03 -0.90
CA LEU A 303 3.52 -27.71 -1.25
C LEU A 303 4.18 -27.76 -2.64
N VAL A 304 3.60 -27.05 -3.61
CA VAL A 304 4.13 -26.92 -4.96
C VAL A 304 4.62 -25.49 -5.18
N SER A 305 5.93 -25.32 -5.25
CA SER A 305 6.57 -24.05 -5.58
C SER A 305 7.14 -24.10 -6.99
N ARG A 306 6.80 -23.12 -7.83
CA ARG A 306 7.45 -22.92 -9.14
C ARG A 306 8.63 -21.96 -9.04
N THR A 307 8.52 -20.99 -8.14
CA THR A 307 9.55 -20.01 -7.78
C THR A 307 9.41 -19.67 -6.29
N HIS A 308 10.37 -18.93 -5.72
CA HIS A 308 10.25 -18.41 -4.35
C HIS A 308 8.99 -17.53 -4.14
N TYR A 309 8.51 -16.87 -5.20
CA TYR A 309 7.35 -15.98 -5.17
C TYR A 309 6.06 -16.62 -5.66
N TRP A 310 6.05 -17.91 -5.97
CA TRP A 310 4.83 -18.61 -6.40
C TRP A 310 4.73 -19.95 -5.70
N VAL A 311 3.81 -20.03 -4.75
CA VAL A 311 3.57 -21.20 -3.91
C VAL A 311 2.09 -21.54 -3.97
N ARG A 312 1.80 -22.83 -4.20
CA ARG A 312 0.44 -23.36 -4.20
C ARG A 312 0.35 -24.66 -3.41
N LEU A 313 -0.65 -24.78 -2.54
CA LEU A 313 -1.00 -26.05 -1.89
C LEU A 313 -1.95 -26.86 -2.78
N GLN A 314 -1.64 -28.13 -3.00
CA GLN A 314 -2.41 -29.04 -3.86
C GLN A 314 -2.74 -30.34 -3.12
N PRO A 315 -3.80 -31.08 -3.50
CA PRO A 315 -4.01 -32.43 -2.96
C PRO A 315 -2.83 -33.36 -3.32
N PRO A 316 -2.52 -34.36 -2.48
CA PRO A 316 -1.58 -35.41 -2.84
C PRO A 316 -2.07 -36.16 -4.07
N VAL A 317 -1.13 -36.51 -4.95
CA VAL A 317 -1.38 -37.32 -6.16
C VAL A 317 -1.63 -38.77 -5.80
#